data_AF-A0A529PXP7-F1
#
_entry.id   AF-A0A529PXP7-F1
#
_cell.length_a   1.000
_cell.length_b   1.000
_cell.length_c   1.000
_cell.angle_alpha   90.00
_cell.angle_beta   90.00
_cell.angle_gamma   90.00
#
_symmetry.space_group_name_H-M   'P 1'
#
loop_
_entity.id
_entity.type
_entity.pdbx_description
1 polymer ?
#
loop_
_entity_poly.entity_id
_entity_poly.type
_entity_poly.pdbx_seq_one_letter_code
_entity_poly.pdbx_strand_id
1 'polypeptide(L)'
;GFDAALRLVQGFRPHSRALQASGYTVTPRVEGQGYDMALVLAGRHRGQNEVRIADAIERVAPGGLIAVAGGKDDGIDSLRKRINALAPLEGHLPKHHGVA
;
A
#
# COMPACT_ATOMS: atom_id res chain seq x y z
N GLY A 1 12.33 10.22 -15.22
CA GLY A 1 11.50 10.17 -14.01
C GLY A 1 10.83 8.81 -13.93
N PHE A 2 10.07 8.52 -12.87
CA PHE A 2 9.19 7.36 -12.84
C PHE A 2 7.99 7.63 -13.77
N ASP A 3 7.88 6.91 -14.88
CA ASP A 3 6.95 7.22 -15.98
C ASP A 3 5.56 6.59 -15.80
N ALA A 4 5.25 6.07 -14.61
CA ALA A 4 3.97 5.43 -14.35
C ALA A 4 2.88 6.47 -14.04
N ALA A 5 1.68 6.23 -14.55
CA ALA A 5 0.49 7.01 -14.19
C ALA A 5 0.08 6.70 -12.73
N LEU A 6 0.20 7.68 -11.83
CA LEU A 6 -0.13 7.50 -10.42
C LEU A 6 -1.58 7.86 -10.10
N ARG A 7 -2.25 6.99 -9.35
CA ARG A 7 -3.53 7.27 -8.67
C ARG A 7 -3.30 7.28 -7.17
N LEU A 8 -3.20 8.48 -6.58
CA LEU A 8 -2.95 8.63 -5.15
C LEU A 8 -4.27 8.65 -4.38
N VAL A 9 -4.35 7.83 -3.33
CA VAL A 9 -5.55 7.69 -2.50
C VAL A 9 -5.24 8.10 -1.06
N GLN A 10 -5.86 9.17 -0.58
CA GLN A 10 -5.65 9.70 0.77
C GLN A 10 -6.93 10.37 1.30
N GLY A 11 -7.59 9.68 2.24
CA GLY A 11 -8.81 10.19 2.88
C GLY A 11 -8.56 11.20 4.00
N PHE A 12 -7.37 11.26 4.58
CA PHE A 12 -7.06 12.23 5.64
C PHE A 12 -6.72 13.60 5.06
N ARG A 13 -7.59 14.57 5.32
CA ARG A 13 -7.58 15.88 4.66
C ARG A 13 -6.24 16.64 4.76
N PRO A 14 -5.54 16.69 5.91
CA PRO A 14 -4.22 17.31 5.98
C PRO A 14 -3.20 16.68 5.01
N HIS A 15 -3.14 15.35 4.93
CA HIS A 15 -2.22 14.66 4.02
C HIS A 15 -2.64 14.80 2.56
N SER A 16 -3.94 14.77 2.27
CA SER A 16 -4.48 15.01 0.93
C SER A 16 -4.07 16.39 0.41
N ARG A 17 -4.20 17.43 1.23
CA ARG A 17 -3.78 18.79 0.88
C ARG A 17 -2.27 18.92 0.62
N ALA A 18 -1.44 18.23 1.41
CA ALA A 18 0.01 18.25 1.22
C ALA A 18 0.40 17.62 -0.13
N LEU A 19 -0.23 16.51 -0.51
CA LEU A 19 -0.02 15.86 -1.80
C LEU A 19 -0.51 16.74 -2.98
N GLN A 20 -1.68 17.37 -2.84
CA GLN A 20 -2.20 18.31 -3.85
C GLN A 20 -1.28 19.53 -4.02
N ALA A 21 -0.77 20.09 -2.93
CA ALA A 21 0.20 21.18 -2.98
C ALA A 21 1.53 20.77 -3.66
N SER A 22 1.82 19.47 -3.71
CA SER A 22 2.97 18.90 -4.43
C SER A 22 2.67 18.61 -5.91
N GLY A 23 1.49 19.01 -6.42
CA GLY A 23 1.10 18.86 -7.83
C GLY A 23 0.40 17.55 -8.17
N TYR A 24 0.10 16.70 -7.19
CA TYR A 24 -0.58 15.42 -7.45
C TYR A 24 -2.11 15.55 -7.45
N THR A 25 -2.75 14.79 -8.33
CA THR A 25 -4.18 14.49 -8.21
C THR A 25 -4.38 13.40 -7.15
N VAL A 26 -5.25 13.66 -6.19
CA VAL A 26 -5.49 12.78 -5.04
C VAL A 26 -6.98 12.59 -4.83
N THR A 27 -7.42 11.35 -4.68
CA THR A 27 -8.81 11.01 -4.35
C THR A 27 -8.92 10.44 -2.94
N PRO A 28 -10.07 10.57 -2.25
CA PRO A 28 -10.26 10.00 -0.91
C PRO A 28 -10.51 8.49 -0.94
N ARG A 29 -10.96 7.96 -2.09
CA ARG A 29 -11.23 6.54 -2.34
C ARG A 29 -10.64 6.17 -3.70
N VAL A 30 -10.25 4.91 -3.84
CA VAL A 30 -9.79 4.38 -5.12
C VAL A 30 -10.98 4.18 -6.06
N GLU A 31 -10.77 4.51 -7.34
CA GLU A 31 -11.74 4.34 -8.42
C GLU A 31 -11.14 3.41 -9.47
N GLY A 32 -11.98 2.69 -10.24
CA GLY A 32 -11.51 1.80 -11.31
C GLY A 32 -10.82 0.51 -10.84
N GLN A 33 -10.37 -0.28 -11.81
CA GLN A 33 -9.75 -1.60 -11.68
C GLN A 33 -8.75 -1.83 -12.83
N GLY A 34 -8.00 -2.92 -12.80
CA GLY A 34 -7.01 -3.27 -13.82
C GLY A 34 -5.68 -2.54 -13.65
N TYR A 35 -5.31 -2.20 -12.42
CA TYR A 35 -4.02 -1.59 -12.12
C TYR A 35 -2.87 -2.60 -12.31
N ASP A 36 -1.76 -2.17 -12.90
CA ASP A 36 -0.56 -3.03 -13.02
C ASP A 36 0.10 -3.31 -11.66
N MET A 37 -0.04 -2.37 -10.72
CA MET A 37 0.50 -2.49 -9.36
C MET A 37 -0.24 -1.64 -8.33
N ALA A 38 -0.10 -2.02 -7.06
CA ALA A 38 -0.52 -1.22 -5.90
C ALA A 38 0.59 -1.10 -4.86
N LEU A 39 0.73 0.09 -4.27
CA LEU A 39 1.56 0.34 -3.10
C LEU A 39 0.66 0.72 -1.92
N VAL A 40 0.62 -0.14 -0.89
CA VAL A 40 -0.12 0.11 0.34
C VAL A 40 0.86 0.53 1.43
N LEU A 41 0.72 1.77 1.91
CA LEU A 41 1.44 2.26 3.09
C LEU A 41 0.62 1.93 4.34
N ALA A 42 1.07 0.92 5.09
CA ALA A 42 0.43 0.46 6.31
C ALA A 42 0.56 1.51 7.42
N GLY A 43 -0.55 1.73 8.14
CA GLY A 43 -0.56 2.51 9.38
C GLY A 43 -0.71 1.61 10.61
N ARG A 44 -0.93 2.21 11.78
CA ARG A 44 -1.05 1.49 13.06
C ARG A 44 -2.35 0.72 13.26
N HIS A 45 -3.31 0.86 12.34
CA HIS A 45 -4.66 0.32 12.48
C HIS A 45 -4.84 -0.94 11.62
N ARG A 46 -4.82 -2.10 12.29
CA ARG A 46 -4.91 -3.42 11.65
C ARG A 46 -6.08 -3.55 10.66
N GLY A 47 -7.31 -3.30 11.12
CA GLY A 47 -8.50 -3.48 10.28
C GLY A 47 -8.47 -2.57 9.03
N GLN A 48 -7.97 -1.34 9.18
CA GLN A 48 -7.83 -0.44 8.04
C GLN A 48 -6.77 -0.92 7.04
N ASN A 49 -5.67 -1.51 7.51
CA ASN A 49 -4.66 -2.10 6.63
C ASN A 49 -5.23 -3.30 5.86
N GLU A 50 -6.00 -4.18 6.52
CA GLU A 50 -6.65 -5.32 5.87
C GLU A 50 -7.61 -4.88 4.78
N VAL A 51 -8.47 -3.89 5.05
CA VAL A 51 -9.38 -3.33 4.05
C VAL A 51 -8.60 -2.76 2.86
N ARG A 52 -7.49 -2.05 3.09
CA ARG A 52 -6.66 -1.49 2.01
C ARG A 52 -5.98 -2.58 1.18
N ILE A 53 -5.55 -3.67 1.80
CA ILE A 53 -4.94 -4.80 1.08
C ILE A 53 -5.99 -5.53 0.26
N ALA A 54 -7.19 -5.75 0.81
CA ALA A 54 -8.30 -6.35 0.07
C ALA A 54 -8.69 -5.50 -1.15
N ASP A 55 -8.84 -4.19 -0.98
CA ASP A 55 -9.16 -3.25 -2.05
C ASP A 55 -8.05 -3.21 -3.13
N ALA A 56 -6.78 -3.41 -2.75
CA ALA A 56 -5.68 -3.58 -3.70
C ALA A 56 -5.79 -4.91 -4.48
N ILE A 57 -6.11 -6.01 -3.81
CA ILE A 57 -6.30 -7.34 -4.43
C ILE A 57 -7.45 -7.29 -5.45
N GLU A 58 -8.55 -6.61 -5.14
CA GLU A 58 -9.71 -6.53 -6.03
C GLU A 58 -9.45 -5.70 -7.30
N ARG A 59 -8.50 -4.76 -7.24
CA ARG A 59 -8.32 -3.76 -8.31
C ARG A 59 -7.05 -3.94 -9.13
N VAL A 60 -6.05 -4.62 -8.60
CA VAL A 60 -4.84 -4.96 -9.35
C VAL A 60 -5.18 -6.09 -10.33
N ALA A 61 -4.71 -5.96 -11.57
CA ALA A 61 -4.91 -6.98 -12.59
C ALA A 61 -4.27 -8.32 -12.15
N PRO A 62 -4.82 -9.48 -12.57
CA PRO A 62 -4.19 -10.76 -12.30
C PRO A 62 -2.71 -10.78 -12.72
N GLY A 63 -1.83 -11.20 -11.82
CA GLY A 63 -0.37 -11.18 -12.04
C GLY A 63 0.31 -9.83 -11.75
N GLY A 64 -0.46 -8.80 -11.40
CA GLY A 64 0.08 -7.50 -11.00
C GLY A 64 0.66 -7.50 -9.58
N LEU A 65 1.50 -6.51 -9.29
CA LEU A 65 2.28 -6.45 -8.05
C LEU A 65 1.53 -5.69 -6.94
N ILE A 66 1.39 -6.30 -5.77
CA ILE A 66 0.91 -5.62 -4.56
C ILE A 66 2.07 -5.53 -3.55
N ALA A 67 2.61 -4.34 -3.36
CA ALA A 67 3.62 -4.05 -2.35
C ALA A 67 2.97 -3.43 -1.11
N VAL A 68 3.26 -4.00 0.07
CA VAL A 68 2.81 -3.46 1.36
C VAL A 68 4.04 -3.03 2.15
N ALA A 69 4.10 -1.75 2.51
CA ALA A 69 5.23 -1.18 3.25
C ALA A 69 4.75 -0.51 4.54
N GLY A 70 5.53 -0.63 5.61
CA GLY A 70 5.25 0.00 6.89
C GLY A 70 6.43 -0.07 7.84
N GLY A 71 6.38 0.69 8.93
CA GLY A 71 7.37 0.63 9.99
C GLY A 71 7.17 -0.56 10.92
N LYS A 72 8.24 -0.94 11.64
CA LYS A 72 8.14 -1.89 12.75
C LYS A 72 7.16 -1.38 13.82
N ASP A 73 7.24 -0.08 14.13
CA ASP A 73 6.35 0.59 15.09
C ASP A 73 4.90 0.70 14.62
N ASP A 74 4.67 0.54 13.31
CA ASP A 74 3.33 0.46 12.72
C ASP A 74 2.82 -0.98 12.63
N GLY A 75 3.59 -1.95 13.13
CA GLY A 75 3.19 -3.35 13.22
C GLY A 75 3.32 -4.14 11.92
N ILE A 76 4.20 -3.73 10.99
CA ILE A 76 4.33 -4.37 9.68
C ILE A 76 4.65 -5.88 9.76
N ASP A 77 5.44 -6.31 10.75
CA ASP A 77 5.77 -7.73 10.95
C ASP A 77 4.54 -8.57 11.32
N SER A 78 3.68 -8.02 12.19
CA SER A 78 2.44 -8.67 12.60
C SER A 78 1.46 -8.73 11.44
N LEU A 79 1.32 -7.62 10.69
CA LEU A 79 0.50 -7.56 9.50
C LEU A 79 0.97 -8.59 8.45
N ARG A 80 2.27 -8.66 8.16
CA ARG A 80 2.85 -9.63 7.22
C ARG A 80 2.50 -11.06 7.59
N LYS A 81 2.71 -11.45 8.85
CA LYS A 81 2.38 -12.81 9.34
C LYS A 81 0.90 -13.13 9.15
N ARG A 82 0.03 -12.16 9.45
CA ARG A 82 -1.42 -12.31 9.31
C ARG A 82 -1.85 -12.45 7.85
N ILE A 83 -1.37 -11.57 6.97
CA ILE A 83 -1.70 -11.64 5.54
C ILE A 83 -1.18 -12.95 4.94
N ASN A 84 0.03 -13.40 5.31
CA ASN A 84 0.58 -14.67 4.83
C ASN A 84 -0.27 -15.89 5.22
N ALA A 85 -1.02 -15.82 6.34
CA ALA A 85 -1.94 -16.87 6.73
C ALA A 85 -3.25 -16.87 5.91
N LEU A 86 -3.58 -15.76 5.25
CA LEU A 86 -4.79 -15.58 4.43
C LEU A 86 -4.50 -15.75 2.93
N ALA A 87 -3.36 -15.25 2.47
CA ALA A 87 -2.90 -15.32 1.09
C ALA A 87 -1.36 -15.48 1.07
N PRO A 88 -0.81 -16.49 0.38
CA PRO A 88 0.64 -16.69 0.29
C PRO A 88 1.35 -15.44 -0.21
N LEU A 89 2.43 -15.05 0.47
CA LEU A 89 3.28 -13.94 0.06
C LEU A 89 4.47 -14.47 -0.75
N GLU A 90 4.78 -13.81 -1.87
CA GLU A 90 5.97 -14.15 -2.67
C GLU A 90 7.29 -13.83 -1.94
N GLY A 91 7.28 -12.83 -1.05
CA GLY A 91 8.47 -12.47 -0.29
C GLY A 91 8.28 -11.26 0.62
N HIS A 92 9.35 -10.87 1.29
CA HIS A 92 9.43 -9.60 2.04
C HIS A 92 10.85 -9.06 2.05
N LEU A 93 11.00 -7.74 2.07
CA LEU A 93 12.29 -7.05 2.04
C LEU A 93 12.44 -6.11 3.25
N PRO A 94 13.06 -6.58 4.35
CA PRO A 94 13.43 -5.71 5.48
C PRO A 94 14.54 -4.73 5.12
N LYS A 95 14.42 -3.49 5.59
CA LYS A 95 15.43 -2.44 5.40
C LYS A 95 16.80 -2.77 6.01
N HIS A 96 16.87 -3.68 6.98
CA HIS A 96 18.10 -4.07 7.68
C HIS A 96 18.65 -5.44 7.25
N HIS A 97 18.53 -5.81 5.97
CA HIS A 97 19.16 -7.03 5.43
C HIS A 97 20.65 -6.84 5.10
N GLY A 98 21.44 -6.32 6.05
CA GLY A 98 22.88 -6.11 5.83
C GLY A 98 23.58 -5.16 6.80
N VAL A 99 23.20 -5.13 8.08
CA VAL A 99 24.09 -4.53 9.09
C VAL A 99 24.91 -5.68 9.67
N ALA A 100 26.10 -5.89 9.09
CA ALA A 100 27.18 -6.64 9.73
C ALA A 100 27.73 -5.82 10.91
#